data_AF-A0A4R2RC18-F1
#
_entry.id   AF-A0A4R2RC18-F1
#
_cell.length_a   1.000
_cell.length_b   1.000
_cell.length_c   1.000
_cell.angle_alpha   90.00
_cell.angle_beta   90.00
_cell.angle_gamma   90.00
#
_symmetry.space_group_name_H-M   'P 1'
#
loop_
_entity.id
_entity.type
_entity.pdbx_description
1 polymer ?
#
loop_
_entity_poly.entity_id
_entity_poly.type
_entity_poly.pdbx_seq_one_letter_code
_entity_poly.pdbx_strand_id
1 'polypeptide(L)'
;MQKWIKLLRSQQGFTLIELAVVVFVISILIAIALPNLRGTGEKAQKVTCEGNQRLLRAQLENYYLIENSYPAGATDAERLKQLVDRGYLQSLPTCPGGGTYELTAAADGKSVAVDCPVHGALGR
;
A
#
# COMPACT_ATOMS: atom_id res chain seq x y z
N MET A 1 13.25 -55.49 -43.01
CA MET A 1 13.06 -54.48 -41.93
C MET A 1 12.27 -53.26 -42.44
N GLN A 2 11.00 -53.40 -42.86
CA GLN A 2 10.20 -52.25 -43.37
C GLN A 2 8.72 -52.24 -42.94
N LYS A 3 8.32 -53.10 -41.99
CA LYS A 3 6.91 -53.20 -41.56
C LYS A 3 6.51 -52.34 -40.36
N TRP A 4 7.44 -51.59 -39.75
CA TRP A 4 7.18 -50.90 -38.47
C TRP A 4 6.76 -49.42 -38.58
N ILE A 5 6.72 -48.82 -39.76
CA ILE A 5 6.48 -47.36 -39.94
C ILE A 5 5.00 -47.02 -40.26
N LYS A 6 4.12 -48.01 -40.48
CA LYS A 6 2.71 -47.79 -40.87
C LYS A 6 1.71 -47.68 -39.71
N LEU A 7 2.13 -47.22 -38.53
CA LEU A 7 1.23 -47.06 -37.36
C LEU A 7 1.04 -45.61 -36.89
N LEU A 8 1.69 -44.63 -37.53
CA LEU A 8 1.62 -43.23 -37.10
C LEU A 8 1.16 -42.33 -38.25
N ARG A 9 -0.15 -42.23 -38.47
CA ARG A 9 -0.77 -41.03 -39.07
C ARG A 9 -2.30 -41.10 -39.01
N SER A 10 -2.82 -40.88 -37.82
CA SER A 10 -4.12 -40.21 -37.65
C SER A 10 -3.82 -38.84 -37.07
N GLN A 11 -3.37 -37.90 -37.91
CA GLN A 11 -3.26 -36.51 -37.52
C GLN A 11 -4.66 -35.92 -37.57
N GLN A 12 -5.44 -36.09 -36.49
CA GLN A 12 -6.68 -35.36 -36.29
C GLN A 12 -6.31 -33.88 -36.11
N GLY A 13 -6.67 -33.06 -37.10
CA GLY A 13 -6.48 -31.61 -37.02
C GLY A 13 -7.45 -30.99 -36.03
N PHE A 14 -6.99 -29.94 -35.34
CA PHE A 14 -7.82 -29.13 -34.45
C PHE A 14 -8.97 -28.51 -35.26
N THR A 15 -10.20 -28.68 -34.81
CA THR A 15 -11.36 -28.05 -35.43
C THR A 15 -11.44 -26.57 -35.02
N LEU A 16 -12.00 -25.73 -35.90
CA LEU A 16 -12.24 -24.31 -35.57
C LEU A 16 -13.14 -24.14 -34.34
N ILE A 17 -14.07 -25.08 -34.14
CA ILE A 17 -14.99 -25.06 -32.99
C ILE A 17 -14.29 -25.39 -31.67
N GLU A 18 -13.32 -26.32 -31.67
CA GLU A 18 -12.52 -26.61 -30.47
C GLU A 18 -11.72 -25.39 -30.02
N LEU A 19 -11.12 -24.65 -30.96
CA LEU A 19 -10.41 -23.42 -30.61
C LEU A 19 -11.37 -22.31 -30.12
N ALA A 20 -12.53 -22.18 -30.76
CA ALA A 20 -13.54 -21.17 -30.42
C ALA A 20 -14.09 -21.36 -28.99
N VAL A 21 -14.36 -22.61 -28.58
CA VAL A 21 -14.84 -22.90 -27.21
C VAL A 21 -13.76 -22.60 -26.17
N VAL A 22 -12.49 -22.87 -26.46
CA VAL A 22 -11.39 -22.59 -25.53
C VAL A 22 -11.25 -21.10 -25.26
N VAL A 23 -11.23 -20.26 -26.30
CA VAL A 23 -11.12 -18.80 -26.12
C VAL A 23 -12.37 -18.22 -25.45
N PHE A 24 -13.55 -18.79 -25.72
CA PHE A 24 -14.80 -18.45 -25.03
C PHE A 24 -14.68 -18.67 -23.52
N VAL A 25 -14.25 -19.86 -23.09
CA VAL A 25 -14.07 -20.16 -21.66
C VAL A 25 -12.98 -19.27 -21.03
N ILE A 26 -11.84 -19.07 -21.68
CA ILE A 26 -10.75 -18.22 -21.17
C ILE A 26 -11.24 -16.77 -20.97
N SER A 27 -12.04 -16.23 -21.89
CA SER A 27 -12.56 -14.86 -21.76
C SER A 27 -13.46 -14.67 -20.53
N ILE A 28 -14.29 -15.67 -20.21
CA ILE A 28 -15.17 -15.66 -19.02
C ILE A 28 -14.30 -15.70 -17.75
N LEU A 29 -13.28 -16.56 -17.72
CA LEU A 29 -12.37 -16.66 -16.57
C LEU A 29 -11.63 -15.34 -16.31
N ILE A 30 -11.12 -14.69 -17.36
CA ILE A 30 -10.41 -13.40 -17.25
C ILE A 30 -11.36 -12.30 -16.77
N ALA A 31 -12.60 -12.26 -17.27
CA ALA A 31 -13.60 -11.28 -16.88
C ALA A 31 -13.91 -11.34 -15.36
N ILE A 32 -13.90 -12.53 -14.77
CA ILE A 32 -14.11 -12.73 -13.32
C ILE A 32 -12.82 -12.49 -12.52
N ALA A 33 -11.66 -12.85 -13.06
CA ALA A 33 -10.38 -12.77 -12.33
C ALA A 33 -9.81 -11.33 -12.22
N LEU A 34 -9.88 -10.53 -13.28
CA LEU A 34 -9.33 -9.17 -13.31
C LEU A 34 -9.89 -8.16 -12.30
N PRO A 35 -11.20 -8.10 -11.98
CA PRO A 35 -11.72 -7.11 -11.04
C PRO A 35 -11.12 -7.26 -9.64
N ASN A 36 -10.75 -8.47 -9.24
CA ASN A 36 -10.15 -8.74 -7.92
C ASN A 36 -8.72 -8.21 -7.78
N LEU A 37 -8.06 -7.83 -8.88
CA LEU A 37 -6.67 -7.35 -8.86
C LEU A 37 -6.55 -5.83 -8.74
N ARG A 38 -7.62 -5.06 -8.95
CA ARG A 38 -7.54 -3.60 -9.10
C ARG A 38 -7.73 -2.78 -7.82
N GLY A 39 -7.98 -3.40 -6.66
CA GLY A 39 -8.32 -2.67 -5.42
C GLY A 39 -7.43 -2.93 -4.20
N THR A 40 -6.49 -3.86 -4.27
CA THR A 40 -5.66 -4.26 -3.11
C THR A 40 -4.55 -3.25 -2.83
N GLY A 41 -4.03 -2.60 -3.88
CA GLY A 41 -2.95 -1.61 -3.76
C GLY A 41 -3.35 -0.41 -2.92
N GLU A 42 -4.41 0.31 -3.31
CA GLU A 42 -4.86 1.53 -2.62
C GLU A 42 -5.27 1.27 -1.16
N LYS A 43 -5.95 0.14 -0.90
CA LYS A 43 -6.30 -0.25 0.47
C LYS A 43 -5.07 -0.57 1.31
N ALA A 44 -4.10 -1.29 0.76
CA ALA A 44 -2.83 -1.57 1.46
C ALA A 44 -2.04 -0.29 1.71
N GLN A 45 -2.04 0.66 0.78
CA GLN A 45 -1.43 1.97 0.94
C GLN A 45 -2.08 2.77 2.07
N LYS A 46 -3.42 2.83 2.12
CA LYS A 46 -4.15 3.49 3.21
C LYS A 46 -3.84 2.86 4.57
N VAL A 47 -3.91 1.53 4.69
CA VAL A 47 -3.62 0.82 5.96
C VAL A 47 -2.19 1.06 6.42
N THR A 48 -1.22 1.03 5.50
CA THR A 48 0.18 1.33 5.81
C THR A 48 0.36 2.78 6.25
N CYS A 49 -0.31 3.72 5.58
CA CYS A 49 -0.29 5.14 5.93
C CYS A 49 -0.86 5.39 7.33
N GLU A 50 -2.00 4.79 7.67
CA GLU A 50 -2.59 4.86 9.00
C GLU A 50 -1.66 4.26 10.07
N GLY A 51 -0.99 3.15 9.76
CA GLY A 51 0.02 2.56 10.65
C GLY A 51 1.17 3.53 10.95
N ASN A 52 1.70 4.18 9.92
CA ASN A 52 2.74 5.21 10.06
C ASN A 52 2.26 6.42 10.88
N GLN A 53 1.02 6.89 10.66
CA GLN A 53 0.43 7.98 11.45
C GLN A 53 0.31 7.61 12.93
N ARG A 54 -0.11 6.38 13.25
CA ARG A 54 -0.18 5.87 14.64
C ARG A 54 1.20 5.80 15.27
N LEU A 55 2.20 5.32 14.53
CA LEU A 55 3.59 5.29 14.98
C LEU A 55 4.09 6.70 15.31
N LEU A 56 3.92 7.66 14.40
CA LEU A 56 4.33 9.04 14.62
C LEU A 56 3.64 9.66 15.83
N ARG A 57 2.33 9.46 15.98
CA ARG A 57 1.57 9.93 17.13
C ARG A 57 2.11 9.36 18.45
N ALA A 58 2.35 8.05 18.50
CA ALA A 58 2.91 7.43 19.70
C ALA A 58 4.28 8.01 20.07
N GLN A 59 5.13 8.30 19.09
CA GLN A 59 6.44 8.89 19.34
C GLN A 59 6.37 10.37 19.73
N LEU A 60 5.40 11.12 19.19
CA LEU A 60 5.13 12.49 19.63
C LEU A 60 4.62 12.53 21.07
N GLU A 61 3.76 11.58 21.46
CA GLU A 61 3.31 11.42 22.84
C GLU A 61 4.49 11.06 23.76
N ASN A 62 5.37 10.14 23.35
CA ASN A 62 6.60 9.83 24.10
C ASN A 62 7.52 11.05 24.25
N TYR A 63 7.69 11.84 23.18
CA TYR A 63 8.46 13.09 23.21
C TYR A 63 7.86 14.05 24.25
N TYR A 64 6.54 14.24 24.25
CA TYR A 64 5.87 15.09 25.24
C TYR A 64 6.06 14.59 26.68
N LEU A 65 6.01 13.27 26.91
CA LEU A 65 6.20 12.70 28.25
C LEU A 65 7.60 12.97 28.83
N ILE A 66 8.63 13.02 27.99
CA ILE A 66 10.02 13.21 28.42
C ILE A 66 10.41 14.69 28.39
N GLU A 67 10.10 15.40 27.31
CA GLU A 67 10.53 16.78 27.05
C GLU A 67 9.48 17.82 27.50
N ASN A 68 8.34 17.38 28.07
CA ASN A 68 7.23 18.21 28.56
C ASN A 68 6.64 19.21 27.54
N SER A 69 6.93 19.01 26.26
CA SER A 69 6.53 19.87 25.17
C SER A 69 6.51 19.07 23.88
N TYR A 70 5.76 19.50 22.86
CA TYR A 70 5.87 18.91 21.53
C TYR A 70 7.04 19.54 20.75
N PRO A 71 7.57 18.86 19.72
CA PRO A 71 8.64 19.40 18.90
C PRO A 71 8.25 20.74 18.29
N ALA A 72 9.14 21.72 18.43
CA ALA A 72 8.94 23.09 17.98
C ALA A 72 9.74 23.35 16.72
N GLY A 73 9.12 23.89 15.68
CA GLY A 73 9.79 24.19 14.40
C GLY A 73 8.92 25.11 13.56
N ALA A 74 9.52 25.77 12.57
CA ALA A 74 8.77 26.62 11.65
C ALA A 74 7.94 25.78 10.67
N THR A 75 8.38 24.55 10.41
CA THR A 75 7.73 23.59 9.51
C THR A 75 7.53 22.24 10.17
N ASP A 76 6.54 21.47 9.71
CA ASP A 76 6.31 20.11 10.20
C ASP A 76 7.47 19.15 9.89
N ALA A 77 8.20 19.39 8.80
CA ALA A 77 9.40 18.63 8.47
C ALA A 77 10.50 18.79 9.53
N GLU A 78 10.72 20.01 10.03
CA GLU A 78 11.69 20.28 11.11
C GLU A 78 11.24 19.65 12.42
N ARG A 79 9.94 19.77 12.74
CA ARG A 79 9.35 19.17 13.94
C ARG A 79 9.50 17.66 13.95
N LEU A 80 9.22 16.99 12.83
CA LEU A 80 9.37 15.55 12.70
C LEU A 80 10.84 15.10 12.65
N LYS A 81 11.75 15.93 12.11
CA LYS A 81 13.19 15.65 12.12
C LYS A 81 13.75 15.59 13.54
N GLN A 82 13.24 16.41 14.47
CA GLN A 82 13.66 16.37 15.87
C GLN A 82 13.41 15.01 16.53
N LEU A 83 12.38 14.26 16.12
CA LEU A 83 12.15 12.90 16.63
C LEU A 83 13.29 11.96 16.22
N VAL A 84 13.87 12.16 15.03
CA VAL A 84 15.02 11.38 14.57
C VAL A 84 16.28 11.81 15.30
N ASP A 85 16.53 13.13 15.37
CA ASP A 85 17.73 13.68 16.00
C ASP A 85 17.81 13.34 17.50
N ARG A 86 16.65 13.23 18.17
CA ARG A 86 16.54 12.83 19.59
C ARG A 86 16.39 11.32 19.81
N GLY A 87 16.35 10.52 18.73
CA GLY A 87 16.34 9.06 18.82
C GLY A 87 14.97 8.41 19.12
N TYR A 88 13.87 9.14 19.06
CA TYR A 88 12.51 8.57 19.15
C TYR A 88 12.13 7.78 17.88
N LEU A 89 12.76 8.10 16.76
CA LEU A 89 12.53 7.46 15.47
C LEU A 89 13.86 7.16 14.77
N GLN A 90 13.99 5.99 14.14
CA GLN A 90 15.20 5.65 13.38
C GLN A 90 15.26 6.39 12.04
N SER A 91 14.10 6.56 11.39
CA SER A 91 13.95 7.27 10.13
C SER A 91 12.52 7.76 10.00
N LEU A 92 12.32 8.85 9.27
CA LEU A 92 10.97 9.32 8.93
C LEU A 92 10.27 8.35 7.97
N PRO A 93 9.10 7.80 8.35
CA PRO A 93 8.32 7.01 7.41
C PRO A 93 7.82 7.90 6.27
N THR A 94 7.81 7.34 5.06
CA THR A 94 7.23 7.98 3.88
C THR A 94 5.85 7.41 3.62
N CYS A 95 4.89 8.24 3.21
CA CYS A 95 3.60 7.74 2.79
C CYS A 95 3.77 6.89 1.51
N PRO A 96 3.16 5.70 1.42
CA PRO A 96 3.27 4.85 0.24
C PRO A 96 2.59 5.46 -1.01
N GLY A 97 1.75 6.48 -0.81
CA GLY A 97 1.17 7.30 -1.89
C GLY A 97 1.97 8.56 -2.23
N GLY A 98 3.16 8.76 -1.65
CA GLY A 98 4.07 9.87 -1.99
C GLY A 98 3.88 11.17 -1.20
N GLY A 99 3.01 11.20 -0.18
CA GLY A 99 2.81 12.36 0.70
C GLY A 99 3.76 12.45 1.90
N THR A 100 3.87 13.65 2.48
CA THR A 100 4.50 13.88 3.79
C THR A 100 3.45 13.92 4.90
N TYR A 101 3.88 13.77 6.15
CA TYR A 101 2.98 13.87 7.31
C TYR A 101 2.98 15.28 7.86
N GLU A 102 1.80 15.80 8.17
CA GLU A 102 1.57 17.14 8.73
C GLU A 102 1.08 17.02 10.17
N LEU A 103 1.47 17.97 11.02
CA LEU A 103 1.24 17.91 12.46
C LEU A 103 0.32 19.05 12.88
N THR A 104 -0.95 18.74 13.10
CA THR A 104 -1.93 19.71 13.59
C THR A 104 -2.01 19.64 15.12
N ALA A 105 -1.69 20.75 15.79
CA ALA A 105 -1.91 20.85 17.23
C ALA A 105 -3.41 20.92 17.49
N ALA A 106 -3.93 20.05 18.34
CA ALA A 106 -5.32 20.10 18.74
C ALA A 106 -5.59 21.32 19.64
N ALA A 107 -6.85 21.76 19.65
CA ALA A 107 -7.28 22.94 20.41
C ALA A 107 -7.10 22.80 21.92
N ASP A 108 -6.90 21.58 22.43
CA ASP A 108 -6.60 21.29 23.82
C ASP A 108 -5.16 21.66 24.23
N GLY A 109 -4.30 21.99 23.26
CA GLY A 109 -2.87 22.29 23.46
C GLY A 109 -2.05 21.11 24.00
N LYS A 110 -2.66 19.92 24.08
CA LYS A 110 -2.11 18.74 24.75
C LYS A 110 -2.06 17.52 23.85
N SER A 111 -2.75 17.53 22.71
CA SER A 111 -2.64 16.49 21.70
C SER A 111 -2.19 17.03 20.34
N VAL A 112 -1.47 16.21 19.59
CA VAL A 112 -1.07 16.48 18.20
C VAL A 112 -1.70 15.41 17.32
N ALA A 113 -2.43 15.85 16.30
CA ALA A 113 -2.92 14.99 15.24
C ALA A 113 -1.89 14.92 14.11
N VAL A 114 -1.77 13.73 13.52
CA VAL A 114 -0.88 13.45 12.39
C VAL A 114 -1.76 13.20 11.17
N ASP A 115 -1.69 14.11 10.21
CA ASP A 115 -2.48 14.08 8.99
C ASP A 115 -1.61 13.72 7.78
N CYS A 116 -2.22 13.13 6.76
CA CYS A 116 -1.56 12.85 5.48
C CYS A 116 -2.40 13.47 4.35
N PRO A 117 -1.82 14.31 3.48
CA PRO A 117 -2.58 14.96 2.41
C PRO A 117 -3.11 13.96 1.36
N VAL A 118 -2.53 12.76 1.28
CA VAL A 118 -2.92 11.73 0.30
C VAL A 118 -4.05 10.82 0.82
N HIS A 119 -3.99 10.43 2.09
CA HIS A 119 -4.94 9.46 2.68
C HIS A 119 -5.86 10.04 3.76
N GLY A 120 -5.69 11.32 4.10
CA GLY A 120 -6.47 12.04 5.10
C GLY A 120 -6.00 11.83 6.54
N ALA A 121 -6.88 12.22 7.47
CA ALA A 121 -6.64 12.17 8.90
C ALA A 121 -6.72 10.74 9.44
N LEU A 122 -5.95 10.48 10.49
CA LEU A 122 -5.92 9.19 11.15
C LEU A 122 -7.33 8.79 11.65
N GLY A 123 -7.88 7.71 11.10
CA GLY A 123 -9.18 7.15 11.49
C GLY A 123 -10.41 7.74 10.79
N ARG A 124 -10.23 8.48 9.68
CA ARG A 124 -11.31 8.97 8.81
C ARG A 124 -11.30 8.35 7.41
#